data_AF-A0A2X1K784-F1
#
_entry.id   AF-A0A2X1K784-F1
#
_cell.length_a   1.000
_cell.length_b   1.000
_cell.length_c   1.000
_cell.angle_alpha   90.00
_cell.angle_beta   90.00
_cell.angle_gamma   90.00
#
_symmetry.space_group_name_H-M   'P 1'
#
loop_
_entity.id
_entity.type
_entity.pdbx_description
1 polymer ?
#
loop_
_entity_poly.entity_id
_entity_poly.type
_entity_poly.pdbx_seq_one_letter_code
_entity_poly.pdbx_strand_id
1 'polypeptide(L)' 'MSNLSLDFSDNTFQPLAARMRPENLAQYIGQQHLLAAGKPLPARYRSRGICIR' A
#
# COMPACT_ATOMS: atom_id res chain seq x y z
N MET A 1 9.12 -27.89 -16.52
CA MET A 1 8.78 -27.16 -15.28
C MET A 1 7.43 -26.49 -15.52
N SER A 2 6.38 -26.99 -14.89
CA SER A 2 5.02 -26.46 -15.01
C SER A 2 4.87 -25.18 -14.20
N ASN A 3 4.44 -24.10 -14.85
CA ASN A 3 4.16 -22.83 -14.19
C ASN A 3 2.84 -22.95 -13.41
N LEU A 4 2.85 -22.58 -12.12
CA LEU A 4 1.65 -22.61 -11.29
C LEU A 4 0.82 -21.35 -11.58
N SER A 5 -0.27 -21.49 -12.33
CA SER A 5 -1.20 -20.38 -12.58
C SER A 5 -2.02 -20.13 -11.32
N LEU A 6 -1.61 -19.13 -10.56
CA LEU A 6 -2.26 -18.65 -9.35
C LEU A 6 -3.09 -17.41 -9.68
N ASP A 7 -4.23 -17.61 -10.34
CA ASP A 7 -5.16 -16.52 -10.62
C ASP A 7 -5.94 -16.17 -9.34
N PHE A 8 -5.64 -15.01 -8.77
CA PHE A 8 -6.26 -14.47 -7.55
C PHE A 8 -7.23 -13.32 -7.85
N SER A 9 -7.72 -13.22 -9.10
CA SER A 9 -8.64 -12.16 -9.51
C SER A 9 -10.01 -12.24 -8.84
N ASP A 10 -10.38 -13.41 -8.31
CA ASP A 10 -11.58 -13.59 -7.49
C ASP A 10 -11.41 -12.96 -6.10
N ASN A 11 -12.04 -11.80 -5.90
CA ASN A 11 -12.05 -11.06 -4.64
C ASN A 11 -12.69 -11.83 -3.46
N THR A 12 -13.29 -13.00 -3.71
CA THR A 12 -13.87 -13.87 -2.68
C THR A 12 -12.82 -14.42 -1.71
N PHE A 13 -11.57 -14.58 -2.15
CA PHE A 13 -10.49 -15.12 -1.32
C PHE A 13 -9.31 -14.14 -1.18
N GLN A 14 -9.58 -12.91 -0.76
CA GLN A 14 -8.49 -11.99 -0.42
C GLN A 14 -7.72 -12.48 0.82
N PRO A 15 -6.39 -12.65 0.73
CA PRO A 15 -5.56 -13.03 1.87
C PRO A 15 -5.53 -11.92 2.93
N LEU A 16 -5.29 -12.28 4.20
CA LEU A 16 -5.26 -11.33 5.32
C LEU A 16 -4.32 -10.14 5.06
N ALA A 17 -3.16 -10.39 4.47
CA ALA A 17 -2.19 -9.34 4.14
C ALA A 17 -2.76 -8.28 3.18
N ALA A 18 -3.64 -8.67 2.24
CA ALA A 18 -4.30 -7.72 1.34
C ALA A 18 -5.34 -6.88 2.10
N ARG A 19 -6.07 -7.50 3.04
CA ARG A 19 -7.06 -6.81 3.89
C ARG A 19 -6.41 -5.83 4.87
N MET A 20 -5.19 -6.12 5.33
CA MET A 20 -4.42 -5.29 6.25
C MET A 20 -3.68 -4.13 5.57
N ARG A 21 -3.85 -3.92 4.27
CA ARG A 21 -3.20 -2.80 3.56
C ARG A 21 -3.70 -1.46 4.13
N PRO A 22 -2.78 -0.55 4.50
CA PRO A 22 -3.14 0.76 5.01
C PRO A 22 -3.85 1.59 3.92
N GLU A 23 -4.87 2.35 4.33
CA GLU A 23 -5.68 3.19 3.44
C GLU A 23 -5.10 4.60 3.27
N ASN A 24 -4.34 5.05 4.28
CA ASN A 24 -3.72 6.36 4.30
C ASN A 24 -2.27 6.30 4.78
N LEU A 25 -1.48 7.30 4.39
CA LEU A 25 -0.06 7.38 4.74
C LEU A 25 0.21 7.33 6.25
N ALA A 26 -0.75 7.72 7.10
CA ALA A 26 -0.58 7.69 8.55
C ALA A 26 -0.64 6.27 9.13
N GLN A 27 -1.34 5.33 8.46
CA GLN A 27 -1.37 3.91 8.79
C GLN A 27 -0.15 3.14 8.27
N TYR A 28 0.71 3.79 7.47
CA TYR A 28 1.90 3.17 6.92
C TYR A 28 3.02 3.12 7.96
N ILE A 29 3.30 1.94 8.49
CA ILE A 29 4.29 1.72 9.57
C ILE A 29 5.68 1.44 8.96
N GLY A 30 6.74 2.00 9.57
CA GLY A 30 8.13 1.65 9.29
C GLY A 30 8.91 2.60 8.35
N GLN A 31 8.23 3.49 7.62
CA GLN A 31 8.89 4.48 6.74
C GLN A 31 8.97 5.90 7.31
N GLN A 32 9.16 6.07 8.63
CA GLN A 32 9.29 7.41 9.22
C GLN A 32 10.44 8.24 8.63
N HIS A 33 11.54 7.60 8.22
CA HIS A 33 12.67 8.28 7.59
C HIS A 33 12.27 8.96 6.26
N LEU A 34 11.33 8.38 5.50
CA LEU A 34 10.81 8.95 4.25
C LEU A 34 9.54 9.81 4.47
N LEU A 35 8.70 9.41 5.42
CA LEU A 35 7.33 9.91 5.56
C LEU A 35 7.10 10.87 6.73
N ALA A 36 8.10 11.19 7.54
CA ALA A 36 7.87 12.19 8.61
C ALA A 36 7.57 13.59 8.07
N ALA A 37 7.04 14.42 8.97
CA ALA A 37 6.82 15.85 8.73
C ALA A 37 8.12 16.54 8.25
N GLY A 38 7.99 17.39 7.24
CA GLY A 38 9.13 18.12 6.64
C GLY A 38 9.80 17.42 5.46
N LYS A 39 9.51 16.14 5.17
CA LYS A 39 9.99 15.48 3.95
C LYS A 39 9.12 15.83 2.73
N PRO A 40 9.72 15.92 1.52
CA PRO A 40 8.98 16.26 0.31
C PRO A 40 8.00 15.16 -0.14
N LEU A 41 8.25 13.90 0.26
CA LEU A 41 7.48 12.74 -0.16
C LEU A 41 6.02 12.78 0.35
N PRO A 42 5.74 12.92 1.67
CA PRO A 42 4.37 13.10 2.18
C PRO A 42 3.60 14.23 1.51
N ALA A 43 4.25 15.39 1.33
CA ALA A 43 3.63 16.55 0.71
C ALA A 43 3.22 16.26 -0.74
N ARG A 44 4.05 15.51 -1.48
CA ARG A 44 3.79 15.13 -2.87
C ARG A 44 2.69 14.06 -3.01
N TYR A 45 2.61 13.10 -2.09
CA TYR A 45 1.51 12.13 -2.07
C TYR A 45 0.17 12.83 -1.78
N ARG A 46 0.15 13.78 -0.84
CA ARG A 46 -1.03 14.58 -0.51
C ARG A 46 -1.46 15.49 -1.67
N SER A 47 -0.53 16.15 -2.35
CA SER A 47 -0.85 17.09 -3.44
C SER A 47 -1.30 16.40 -4.73
N ARG A 48 -0.83 15.18 -4.99
CA ARG A 48 -1.22 14.39 -6.16
C ARG A 48 -2.44 13.50 -5.91
N GLY A 49 -3.01 13.50 -4.71
CA GLY A 49 -4.11 12.60 -4.35
C GLY A 49 -3.73 11.12 -4.51
N ILE A 50 -2.44 10.78 -4.37
CA ILE A 50 -1.98 9.40 -4.49
C ILE A 50 -2.36 8.69 -3.18
N CYS A 51 -3.43 7.91 -3.28
CA CYS A 51 -3.86 6.97 -2.25
C CYS A 51 -2.95 5.74 -2.29
N ILE A 52 -2.65 5.16 -1.14
CA ILE A 52 -1.90 3.88 -1.03
C ILE A 52 -2.77 2.65 -1.31
N ARG A 53 -4.04 2.88 -1.66
CA ARG A 53 -4.98 1.89 -2.19
C ARG A 53 -5.24 2.15 -3.66
#